data_AF-A0A7C7PI91-F1
#
_entry.id   AF-A0A7C7PI91-F1
#
_cell.length_a   1.000
_cell.length_b   1.000
_cell.length_c   1.000
_cell.angle_alpha   90.00
_cell.angle_beta   90.00
_cell.angle_gamma   90.00
#
_symmetry.space_group_name_H-M   'P 1'
#
loop_
_entity.id
_entity.type
_entity.pdbx_description
1 polymer ?
#
loop_
_entity_poly.entity_id
_entity_poly.type
_entity_poly.pdbx_seq_one_letter_code
_entity_poly.pdbx_strand_id
1 'polypeptide(L)'
;MNEADIILAAMMGISLAAASGFRVFLPPFLLSLAVRADFIEIDLTGTSFEYFDTNIAVILLGVATVVEFAAFYIPWVDNLLDTIASPAAVIAGASMTAIVLTGSDPIVQWTIAIIAGGGVAGVIQTATVATRGLSTSLTFGTANPIVATAENIASVALTIVALLAPLLAGIFAIVIIFLMVRRWVRSEKQTNPA
;
A
#
# COMPACT_ATOMS: atom_id res chain seq x y z
N MET A 1 17.23 -1.36 16.76
CA MET A 1 17.58 -1.96 15.46
C MET A 1 18.99 -1.54 15.05
N ASN A 2 19.75 -2.38 14.36
CA ASN A 2 21.00 -1.95 13.73
C ASN A 2 20.70 -1.25 12.38
N GLU A 3 21.72 -0.68 11.71
CA GLU A 3 21.53 0.03 10.45
C GLU A 3 21.01 -0.84 9.30
N ALA A 4 21.44 -2.11 9.23
CA ALA A 4 21.01 -3.02 8.18
C ALA A 4 19.54 -3.42 8.33
N ASP A 5 19.09 -3.66 9.57
CA ASP A 5 17.69 -3.98 9.89
C ASP A 5 16.77 -2.81 9.51
N ILE A 6 17.21 -1.57 9.74
CA ILE A 6 16.45 -0.36 9.37
C ILE A 6 16.29 -0.28 7.86
N ILE A 7 17.33 -0.59 7.08
CA ILE A 7 17.24 -0.59 5.61
C ILE A 7 16.26 -1.66 5.13
N LEU A 8 16.34 -2.88 5.67
CA LEU A 8 15.43 -3.97 5.33
C LEU A 8 13.98 -3.62 5.67
N ALA A 9 13.74 -3.09 6.87
CA ALA A 9 12.42 -2.65 7.31
C ALA A 9 11.89 -1.49 6.46
N ALA A 10 12.73 -0.51 6.11
CA ALA A 10 12.33 0.59 5.24
C ALA A 10 11.96 0.09 3.83
N MET A 11 12.71 -0.87 3.27
CA MET A 11 12.38 -1.47 1.97
C MET A 11 11.09 -2.29 2.03
N MET A 12 10.87 -3.05 3.11
CA MET A 12 9.60 -3.73 3.37
C MET A 12 8.45 -2.72 3.44
N GLY A 13 8.61 -1.66 4.24
CA GLY A 13 7.62 -0.62 4.46
C GLY A 13 7.24 0.12 3.18
N ILE A 14 8.23 0.54 2.37
CA ILE A 14 7.99 1.17 1.06
C ILE A 14 7.22 0.23 0.12
N SER A 15 7.53 -1.06 0.14
CA SER A 15 6.84 -2.05 -0.70
C SER A 15 5.41 -2.29 -0.24
N LEU A 16 5.20 -2.42 1.07
CA LEU A 16 3.87 -2.53 1.67
C LEU A 16 3.05 -1.27 1.42
N ALA A 17 3.66 -0.09 1.48
CA ALA A 17 3.02 1.16 1.13
C ALA A 17 2.61 1.23 -0.34
N ALA A 18 3.46 0.76 -1.25
CA ALA A 18 3.13 0.68 -2.67
C ALA A 18 1.96 -0.30 -2.89
N ALA A 19 1.96 -1.44 -2.20
CA ALA A 19 0.84 -2.38 -2.22
C ALA A 19 -0.44 -1.75 -1.66
N SER A 20 -0.33 -0.93 -0.60
CA SER A 20 -1.44 -0.22 0.05
C SER A 20 -2.09 0.82 -0.86
N GLY A 21 -1.33 1.39 -1.79
CA GLY A 21 -1.87 2.28 -2.82
C GLY A 21 -2.68 1.58 -3.91
N PHE A 22 -2.58 0.25 -4.03
CA PHE A 22 -3.49 -0.53 -4.88
C PHE A 22 -4.71 -1.01 -4.10
N ARG A 23 -4.51 -1.37 -2.83
CA ARG A 23 -5.54 -1.92 -1.92
C ARG A 23 -5.26 -1.50 -0.50
N VAL A 24 -6.22 -0.87 0.15
CA VAL A 24 -6.07 -0.28 1.49
C VAL A 24 -5.97 -1.36 2.56
N PHE A 25 -6.76 -2.43 2.46
CA PHE A 25 -6.91 -3.40 3.56
C PHE A 25 -6.10 -4.67 3.38
N LEU A 26 -5.88 -5.09 2.13
CA LEU A 26 -5.17 -6.32 1.82
C LEU A 26 -3.73 -6.36 2.36
N PRO A 27 -2.87 -5.35 2.15
CA PRO A 27 -1.49 -5.40 2.66
C PRO A 27 -1.42 -5.38 4.19
N PRO A 28 -2.19 -4.52 4.90
CA PRO A 28 -2.29 -4.60 6.35
C PRO A 28 -2.76 -5.96 6.87
N PHE A 29 -3.75 -6.57 6.22
CA PHE A 29 -4.22 -7.91 6.59
C PHE A 29 -3.10 -8.94 6.51
N LEU A 30 -2.37 -8.98 5.39
CA LEU A 30 -1.26 -9.93 5.21
C LEU A 30 -0.10 -9.66 6.16
N LEU A 31 0.22 -8.38 6.44
CA LEU A 31 1.23 -8.05 7.45
C LEU A 31 0.80 -8.51 8.84
N SER A 32 -0.44 -8.21 9.26
CA SER A 32 -0.97 -8.63 10.57
C SER A 32 -0.96 -10.15 10.70
N LEU A 33 -1.34 -10.86 9.64
CA LEU A 33 -1.27 -12.32 9.60
C LEU A 33 0.17 -12.83 9.71
N ALA A 34 1.12 -12.19 9.03
CA ALA A 34 2.54 -12.59 9.06
C ALA A 34 3.17 -12.34 10.44
N VAL A 35 2.88 -11.21 11.08
CA VAL A 35 3.28 -10.92 12.46
C VAL A 35 2.67 -11.97 13.40
N ARG A 36 1.35 -12.21 13.28
CA ARG A 36 0.62 -13.14 14.16
C ARG A 36 1.09 -14.59 14.02
N ALA A 37 1.58 -14.97 12.85
CA ALA A 37 2.08 -16.30 12.56
C ALA A 37 3.58 -16.46 12.89
N ASP A 38 4.20 -15.47 13.54
CA ASP A 38 5.65 -15.38 13.80
C ASP A 38 6.49 -15.58 12.52
N PHE A 39 5.93 -15.21 11.36
CA PHE A 39 6.62 -15.33 10.07
C PHE A 39 7.67 -14.24 9.90
N ILE A 40 7.48 -13.10 10.58
CA ILE A 40 8.41 -11.98 10.60
C ILE A 40 8.65 -11.63 12.06
N GLU A 41 9.91 -11.53 12.44
CA GLU A 41 10.32 -11.16 13.80
C GLU A 41 10.15 -9.65 14.01
N ILE A 42 8.93 -9.23 14.36
CA ILE A 42 8.61 -7.85 14.76
C ILE A 42 7.98 -7.90 16.15
N ASP A 43 8.71 -7.42 17.16
CA ASP A 43 8.17 -7.28 18.52
C ASP A 43 7.34 -5.99 18.63
N LEU A 44 6.02 -6.15 18.72
CA LEU A 44 5.07 -5.05 18.90
C LEU A 44 4.66 -4.84 20.35
N THR A 45 5.16 -5.66 21.28
CA THR A 45 4.76 -5.65 22.69
C THR A 45 5.09 -4.32 23.36
N GLY A 46 4.13 -3.69 24.02
CA GLY A 46 4.34 -2.41 24.70
C GLY A 46 4.48 -1.21 23.77
N THR A 47 4.19 -1.37 22.47
CA THR A 47 4.19 -0.30 21.47
C THR A 47 2.77 0.14 21.15
N SER A 48 2.61 1.28 20.48
CA SER A 48 1.29 1.75 20.02
C SER A 48 0.64 0.82 18.98
N PHE A 49 1.38 -0.15 18.44
CA PHE A 49 0.92 -1.10 17.43
C PHE A 49 0.66 -2.51 17.99
N GLU A 50 0.71 -2.71 19.30
CA GLU A 50 0.48 -4.03 19.94
C GLU A 50 -0.84 -4.67 19.51
N TYR A 51 -1.88 -3.87 19.27
CA TYR A 51 -3.17 -4.36 18.78
C TYR A 51 -3.07 -5.13 17.44
N PHE A 52 -2.04 -4.86 16.64
CA PHE A 52 -1.82 -5.46 15.33
C PHE A 52 -1.42 -6.95 15.42
N ASP A 53 -0.86 -7.37 16.55
CA ASP A 53 -0.61 -8.77 16.92
C ASP A 53 -1.77 -9.34 17.78
N THR A 54 -2.99 -9.19 17.29
CA THR A 54 -4.16 -9.81 17.93
C THR A 54 -5.01 -10.56 16.93
N ASN A 55 -5.64 -11.65 17.36
CA ASN A 55 -6.61 -12.38 16.53
C ASN A 55 -7.75 -11.45 16.07
N ILE A 56 -8.12 -10.45 16.89
CA ILE A 56 -9.15 -9.48 16.55
C ILE A 56 -8.72 -8.61 15.38
N ALA A 57 -7.48 -8.09 15.39
CA ALA A 57 -6.97 -7.30 14.26
C ALA A 57 -6.93 -8.11 12.96
N VAL A 58 -6.45 -9.36 13.01
CA VAL A 58 -6.43 -10.26 11.84
C VAL A 58 -7.84 -10.49 11.30
N ILE A 59 -8.82 -10.75 12.17
CA ILE A 59 -10.22 -10.97 11.76
C ILE A 59 -10.80 -9.68 11.14
N LEU A 60 -10.63 -8.52 11.78
CA LEU A 60 -11.17 -7.26 11.28
C LEU A 60 -10.55 -6.87 9.93
N LEU A 61 -9.23 -6.97 9.79
CA LEU A 61 -8.53 -6.71 8.54
C LEU A 61 -8.90 -7.73 7.46
N GLY A 62 -9.11 -9.00 7.83
CA GLY A 62 -9.56 -10.05 6.92
C GLY A 62 -10.97 -9.78 6.40
N VAL A 63 -11.91 -9.41 7.28
CA VAL A 63 -13.26 -8.99 6.88
C VAL A 63 -13.20 -7.75 6.00
N ALA A 64 -12.41 -6.74 6.38
CA ALA A 64 -12.24 -5.53 5.58
C ALA A 64 -11.66 -5.83 4.20
N THR A 65 -10.72 -6.77 4.09
CA THR A 65 -10.17 -7.25 2.83
C THR A 65 -11.23 -7.95 1.98
N VAL A 66 -12.05 -8.84 2.56
CA VAL A 66 -13.15 -9.49 1.83
C VAL A 66 -14.17 -8.46 1.33
N VAL A 67 -14.53 -7.47 2.15
CA VAL A 67 -15.40 -6.37 1.75
C VAL A 67 -14.75 -5.54 0.64
N GLU A 68 -13.45 -5.26 0.75
CA GLU A 68 -12.68 -4.58 -0.27
C GLU A 68 -12.75 -5.34 -1.60
N PHE A 69 -12.56 -6.65 -1.63
CA PHE A 69 -12.74 -7.47 -2.85
C PHE A 69 -14.17 -7.43 -3.39
N ALA A 70 -15.18 -7.58 -2.52
CA ALA A 70 -16.59 -7.62 -2.91
C ALA A 70 -17.07 -6.29 -3.51
N ALA A 71 -16.58 -5.17 -2.98
CA ALA A 71 -16.98 -3.84 -3.41
C ALA A 71 -16.66 -3.53 -4.88
N PHE A 72 -15.64 -4.18 -5.47
CA PHE A 72 -15.30 -3.97 -6.89
C PHE A 72 -16.30 -4.57 -7.88
N TYR A 73 -17.21 -5.43 -7.41
CA TYR A 73 -18.21 -6.06 -8.27
C TYR A 73 -19.55 -5.33 -8.28
N ILE A 74 -19.71 -4.29 -7.45
CA ILE A 74 -20.94 -3.51 -7.36
C ILE A 74 -20.64 -2.13 -7.99
N PRO A 75 -21.15 -1.85 -9.21
CA PRO A 75 -21.10 -0.51 -9.78
C PRO A 75 -21.70 0.48 -8.76
N TRP A 76 -21.27 1.74 -8.71
CA TRP A 76 -21.74 2.81 -7.80
C TRP A 76 -21.11 2.83 -6.40
N VAL A 77 -20.82 1.66 -5.80
CA VAL A 77 -20.12 1.58 -4.50
C VAL A 77 -18.64 1.97 -4.65
N ASP A 78 -18.09 1.77 -5.84
CA ASP A 78 -16.71 2.06 -6.23
C ASP A 78 -16.33 3.54 -6.14
N ASN A 79 -17.16 4.46 -6.64
CA ASN A 79 -16.86 5.90 -6.63
C ASN A 79 -16.88 6.53 -5.22
N LEU A 80 -17.79 6.06 -4.35
CA LEU A 80 -17.84 6.52 -2.95
C LEU A 80 -16.65 5.95 -2.17
N LEU A 81 -16.31 4.68 -2.41
CA LEU A 81 -15.13 4.07 -1.83
C LEU A 81 -13.84 4.74 -2.27
N ASP A 82 -13.67 5.10 -3.54
CA ASP A 82 -12.43 5.70 -4.03
C ASP A 82 -12.11 7.06 -3.36
N THR A 83 -13.14 7.81 -2.93
CA THR A 83 -12.98 9.06 -2.18
C THR A 83 -12.43 8.82 -0.76
N ILE A 84 -12.84 7.73 -0.11
CA ILE A 84 -12.39 7.36 1.25
C ILE A 84 -11.10 6.55 1.18
N ALA A 85 -10.95 5.71 0.16
CA ALA A 85 -9.80 4.85 -0.07
C ALA A 85 -8.56 5.68 -0.36
N SER A 86 -8.69 6.85 -0.99
CA SER A 86 -7.55 7.71 -1.29
C SER A 86 -6.78 8.17 -0.05
N PRO A 87 -7.40 8.84 0.95
CA PRO A 87 -6.72 9.15 2.21
C PRO A 87 -6.43 7.90 3.04
N ALA A 88 -7.27 6.87 2.98
CA ALA A 88 -7.04 5.63 3.73
C ALA A 88 -5.80 4.87 3.24
N ALA A 89 -5.51 4.86 1.93
CA ALA A 89 -4.31 4.25 1.36
C ALA A 89 -3.03 4.90 1.88
N VAL A 90 -3.02 6.24 1.97
CA VAL A 90 -1.88 7.01 2.51
C VAL A 90 -1.67 6.68 3.98
N ILE A 91 -2.76 6.65 4.77
CA ILE A 91 -2.70 6.28 6.19
C ILE A 91 -2.20 4.84 6.34
N ALA A 92 -2.76 3.89 5.57
CA ALA A 92 -2.34 2.50 5.60
C ALA A 92 -0.87 2.33 5.23
N GLY A 93 -0.39 2.97 4.16
CA GLY A 93 1.01 2.89 3.75
C GLY A 93 1.97 3.48 4.79
N ALA A 94 1.61 4.61 5.39
CA ALA A 94 2.37 5.18 6.49
C ALA A 94 2.37 4.26 7.72
N SER A 95 1.21 3.74 8.13
CA SER A 95 1.08 2.83 9.26
C SER A 95 1.88 1.55 9.06
N MET A 96 1.84 0.92 7.88
CA MET A 96 2.59 -0.31 7.63
C MET A 96 4.09 -0.07 7.71
N THR A 97 4.55 1.05 7.14
CA THR A 97 5.95 1.46 7.23
C THR A 97 6.38 1.75 8.67
N ALA A 98 5.51 2.37 9.47
CA ALA A 98 5.76 2.61 10.88
C ALA A 98 5.83 1.29 11.68
N ILE A 99 4.93 0.34 11.42
CA ILE A 99 4.90 -0.96 12.11
C ILE A 99 6.19 -1.73 11.87
N VAL A 100 6.65 -1.85 10.62
CA VAL A 100 7.88 -2.60 10.32
C VAL A 100 9.16 -1.94 10.82
N LEU A 101 9.14 -0.62 11.05
CA LEU A 101 10.23 0.15 11.64
C LEU A 101 10.17 0.24 13.17
N THR A 102 9.24 -0.48 13.81
CA THR A 102 9.15 -0.54 15.27
C THR A 102 10.46 -1.05 15.87
N GLY A 103 10.97 -0.36 16.90
CA GLY A 103 12.28 -0.63 17.50
C GLY A 103 13.45 0.19 16.92
N SER A 104 13.17 1.09 15.97
CA SER A 104 14.07 2.18 15.57
C SER A 104 13.82 3.46 16.36
N ASP A 105 14.64 4.48 16.17
CA ASP A 105 14.39 5.81 16.75
C ASP A 105 13.04 6.37 16.26
N PRO A 106 12.17 6.89 17.15
CA PRO A 106 10.83 7.36 16.76
C PRO A 106 10.84 8.45 15.68
N ILE A 107 11.85 9.33 15.65
CA ILE A 107 11.95 10.38 14.64
C ILE A 107 12.24 9.74 13.28
N VAL A 108 13.17 8.78 13.24
CA VAL A 108 13.49 8.03 12.01
C VAL A 108 12.28 7.25 11.52
N GLN A 109 11.62 6.50 12.42
CA GLN A 109 10.44 5.69 12.14
C GLN A 109 9.34 6.52 11.48
N TRP A 110 8.92 7.62 12.12
CA TRP A 110 7.80 8.43 11.61
C TRP A 110 8.18 9.27 10.39
N THR A 111 9.44 9.70 10.28
CA THR A 111 9.93 10.40 9.09
C THR A 111 9.84 9.51 7.85
N ILE A 112 10.36 8.28 7.94
CA ILE A 112 10.28 7.31 6.83
C ILE A 112 8.83 6.89 6.58
N ALA A 113 8.06 6.64 7.64
CA ALA A 113 6.66 6.26 7.51
C ALA A 113 5.81 7.30 6.78
N ILE A 114 5.94 8.58 7.14
CA ILE A 114 5.14 9.64 6.53
C ILE A 114 5.63 9.95 5.12
N ILE A 115 6.95 10.16 4.95
CA ILE A 115 7.51 10.61 3.67
C ILE A 115 7.53 9.47 2.67
N ALA A 116 8.17 8.35 3.03
CA ALA A 116 8.30 7.22 2.13
C ALA A 116 6.99 6.42 2.12
N GLY A 117 6.49 5.95 3.27
CA GLY A 117 5.26 5.16 3.32
C GLY A 117 4.04 5.89 2.77
N GLY A 118 3.67 7.02 3.37
CA GLY A 118 2.52 7.82 2.93
C GLY A 118 2.67 8.34 1.49
N GLY A 119 3.85 8.85 1.14
CA GLY A 119 4.13 9.39 -0.19
C GLY A 119 4.03 8.34 -1.30
N VAL A 120 4.64 7.17 -1.09
CA VAL A 120 4.58 6.04 -2.02
C VAL A 120 3.14 5.59 -2.25
N ALA A 121 2.38 5.37 -1.17
CA ALA A 121 0.98 4.96 -1.25
C ALA A 121 0.13 6.00 -2.00
N GLY A 122 0.34 7.29 -1.71
CA GLY A 122 -0.35 8.38 -2.39
C GLY A 122 -0.10 8.44 -3.90
N VAL A 123 1.14 8.21 -4.34
CA VAL A 123 1.48 8.18 -5.78
C VAL A 123 0.76 7.03 -6.49
N ILE A 124 0.83 5.82 -5.93
CA ILE A 124 0.18 4.65 -6.53
C ILE A 124 -1.34 4.85 -6.56
N GLN A 125 -1.93 5.22 -5.43
CA GLN A 125 -3.37 5.45 -5.30
C GLN A 125 -3.89 6.51 -6.28
N THR A 126 -3.17 7.61 -6.45
CA THR A 126 -3.55 8.66 -7.40
C THR A 126 -3.58 8.12 -8.83
N ALA A 127 -2.59 7.30 -9.21
CA ALA A 127 -2.53 6.70 -10.53
C ALA A 127 -3.62 5.63 -10.74
N THR A 128 -3.94 4.84 -9.71
CA THR A 128 -5.04 3.88 -9.69
C THR A 128 -6.37 4.59 -9.97
N VAL A 129 -6.67 5.65 -9.21
CA VAL A 129 -7.90 6.45 -9.39
C VAL A 129 -7.95 7.07 -10.79
N ALA A 130 -6.84 7.62 -11.27
CA ALA A 130 -6.77 8.16 -12.63
C ALA A 130 -7.05 7.10 -13.70
N THR A 131 -6.46 5.91 -13.56
CA THR A 131 -6.64 4.79 -14.50
C THR A 131 -8.10 4.32 -14.53
N ARG A 132 -8.73 4.19 -13.37
CA ARG A 132 -10.15 3.79 -13.25
C ARG A 132 -11.10 4.87 -13.77
N GLY A 133 -10.78 6.15 -13.55
CA GLY A 133 -11.53 7.28 -14.13
C GLY A 133 -11.48 7.30 -15.67
N LEU A 134 -10.30 7.03 -16.25
CA LEU A 134 -10.15 6.90 -17.70
C LEU A 134 -10.89 5.66 -18.25
N SER A 135 -10.78 4.52 -17.56
CA SER A 135 -11.50 3.29 -17.92
C SER A 135 -13.02 3.50 -17.91
N THR A 136 -13.53 4.18 -16.88
CA THR A 136 -14.97 4.47 -16.75
C THR A 136 -15.46 5.38 -17.86
N SER A 137 -14.73 6.45 -18.18
CA SER A 137 -15.12 7.41 -19.21
C SER A 137 -15.04 6.84 -20.64
N LEU A 138 -14.06 5.98 -20.92
CA LEU A 138 -13.87 5.40 -22.26
C LEU A 138 -14.73 4.15 -22.53
N THR A 139 -15.01 3.34 -21.50
CA THR A 139 -15.65 2.01 -21.66
C THR A 139 -17.01 1.91 -20.99
N PHE A 140 -17.55 3.04 -20.49
CA PHE A 140 -18.75 3.08 -19.65
C PHE A 140 -18.66 2.13 -18.44
N GLY A 141 -17.45 1.94 -17.89
CA GLY A 141 -17.17 1.11 -16.72
C GLY A 141 -17.00 -0.39 -16.98
N THR A 142 -17.15 -0.85 -18.22
CA THR A 142 -17.03 -2.30 -18.54
C THR A 142 -15.60 -2.84 -18.39
N ALA A 143 -14.57 -2.00 -18.48
CA ALA A 143 -13.18 -2.40 -18.27
C ALA A 143 -12.71 -2.30 -16.80
N ASN A 144 -13.51 -1.70 -15.89
CA ASN A 144 -13.13 -1.53 -14.48
C ASN A 144 -12.85 -2.86 -13.75
N PRO A 145 -13.62 -3.95 -13.97
CA PRO A 145 -13.31 -5.23 -13.33
C PRO A 145 -11.94 -5.79 -13.70
N ILE A 146 -11.49 -5.57 -14.95
CA ILE A 146 -10.18 -6.04 -15.42
C ILE A 146 -9.06 -5.26 -14.71
N VAL A 147 -9.20 -3.94 -14.65
CA VAL A 147 -8.24 -3.06 -13.94
C VAL A 147 -8.19 -3.42 -12.45
N ALA A 148 -9.34 -3.57 -11.80
CA ALA A 148 -9.43 -3.97 -10.41
C ALA A 148 -8.80 -5.34 -10.12
N THR A 149 -8.93 -6.28 -11.06
CA THR A 149 -8.29 -7.61 -10.96
C THR A 149 -6.77 -7.48 -11.05
N ALA A 150 -6.26 -6.65 -11.95
CA ALA A 150 -4.83 -6.39 -12.05
C ALA A 150 -4.27 -5.72 -10.78
N GLU A 151 -4.97 -4.74 -10.22
CA GLU A 151 -4.63 -4.08 -8.95
C GLU A 151 -4.57 -5.07 -7.79
N ASN A 152 -5.55 -6.00 -7.72
CA ASN A 152 -5.56 -7.08 -6.73
C ASN A 152 -4.32 -7.96 -6.83
N ILE A 153 -4.03 -8.46 -8.03
CA ILE A 153 -2.88 -9.34 -8.27
C ILE A 153 -1.59 -8.60 -7.91
N ALA A 154 -1.46 -7.33 -8.32
CA ALA A 154 -0.31 -6.51 -8.00
C ALA A 154 -0.14 -6.32 -6.49
N SER A 155 -1.23 -6.01 -5.76
CA SER A 155 -1.19 -5.81 -4.30
C SER A 155 -0.81 -7.10 -3.56
N VAL A 156 -1.41 -8.24 -3.91
CA VAL A 156 -1.08 -9.55 -3.34
C VAL A 156 0.37 -9.90 -3.62
N ALA A 157 0.80 -9.83 -4.88
CA ALA A 157 2.15 -10.20 -5.28
C ALA A 157 3.20 -9.31 -4.59
N LEU A 158 3.00 -7.98 -4.61
CA LEU A 158 3.94 -7.05 -4.02
C LEU A 158 4.02 -7.21 -2.50
N THR A 159 2.88 -7.45 -1.83
CA THR A 159 2.86 -7.71 -0.40
C THR A 159 3.61 -8.99 -0.06
N ILE A 160 3.33 -10.10 -0.75
CA ILE A 160 4.02 -11.38 -0.50
C ILE A 160 5.53 -11.23 -0.73
N VAL A 161 5.95 -10.60 -1.84
CA VAL A 161 7.37 -10.38 -2.12
C VAL A 161 7.99 -9.43 -1.09
N ALA A 162 7.26 -8.45 -0.56
CA ALA A 162 7.75 -7.57 0.51
C ALA A 162 8.04 -8.34 1.81
N LEU A 163 7.17 -9.30 2.17
CA LEU A 163 7.35 -10.12 3.37
C LEU A 163 8.49 -11.14 3.20
N LEU A 164 8.66 -11.70 2.00
CA LEU A 164 9.67 -12.75 1.71
C LEU A 164 11.05 -12.20 1.36
N ALA A 165 11.10 -11.12 0.58
CA ALA A 165 12.32 -10.55 0.03
C ALA A 165 12.24 -9.01 0.01
N PRO A 166 12.32 -8.34 1.19
CA PRO A 166 12.14 -6.90 1.33
C PRO A 166 12.98 -6.06 0.38
N LEU A 167 14.25 -6.42 0.18
CA LEU A 167 15.15 -5.69 -0.72
C LEU A 167 14.67 -5.72 -2.17
N LEU A 168 14.27 -6.90 -2.65
CA LEU A 168 13.81 -7.07 -4.02
C LEU A 168 12.50 -6.33 -4.25
N ALA A 169 11.56 -6.45 -3.30
CA ALA A 169 10.30 -5.72 -3.32
C ALA A 169 10.51 -4.20 -3.31
N GLY A 170 11.40 -3.72 -2.45
CA GLY A 170 11.67 -2.29 -2.28
C GLY A 170 12.26 -1.67 -3.54
N ILE A 171 13.24 -2.32 -4.15
CA ILE A 171 13.82 -1.89 -5.42
C ILE A 171 12.74 -1.85 -6.50
N PHE A 172 11.92 -2.90 -6.60
CA PHE A 172 10.84 -2.98 -7.59
C PHE A 172 9.79 -1.87 -7.40
N ALA A 173 9.36 -1.62 -6.16
CA ALA A 173 8.45 -0.55 -5.80
C ALA A 173 9.02 0.83 -6.18
N ILE A 174 10.28 1.10 -5.82
CA ILE A 174 10.97 2.35 -6.16
C ILE A 174 11.03 2.55 -7.68
N VAL A 175 11.34 1.51 -8.45
CA VAL A 175 11.37 1.58 -9.93
C VAL A 175 9.99 1.90 -10.50
N ILE A 176 8.93 1.24 -10.03
CA ILE A 176 7.55 1.53 -10.47
C ILE A 176 7.19 2.99 -10.23
N ILE A 177 7.43 3.48 -9.01
CA ILE A 177 7.09 4.84 -8.59
C ILE A 177 7.88 5.85 -9.42
N PHE A 178 9.18 5.61 -9.60
CA PHE A 178 10.02 6.46 -10.44
C PHE A 178 9.48 6.55 -11.88
N LEU A 179 9.06 5.43 -12.47
CA LEU A 179 8.49 5.42 -13.82
C LEU A 179 7.15 6.16 -13.89
N MET A 180 6.30 6.03 -12.86
CA MET A 180 5.00 6.72 -12.79
C MET A 180 5.18 8.23 -12.67
N VAL A 181 6.00 8.69 -11.71
CA VAL A 181 6.31 10.11 -11.52
C VAL A 181 6.95 10.70 -12.78
N ARG A 182 7.91 9.99 -13.40
CA ARG A 182 8.56 10.45 -14.64
C ARG A 182 7.58 10.60 -15.80
N ARG A 183 6.60 9.70 -15.93
CA ARG A 183 5.57 9.81 -16.97
C ARG A 183 4.64 10.99 -16.72
N TRP A 184 4.24 11.20 -15.47
CA TRP A 184 3.36 12.31 -15.10
C TRP A 184 4.01 13.68 -15.39
N VAL A 185 5.25 13.88 -14.92
CA VAL A 185 6.01 15.12 -15.17
C VAL A 185 6.26 15.37 -16.66
N ARG A 186 6.39 14.31 -17.47
CA ARG A 186 6.52 14.45 -18.93
C ARG A 186 5.21 14.85 -19.60
N SER A 187 4.09 14.33 -19.16
CA SER A 187 2.76 14.67 -19.69
C SER A 187 2.43 16.14 -19.44
N GLU A 188 2.73 16.63 -18.23
CA GLU A 188 2.43 18.01 -17.83
C GLU A 188 3.21 19.05 -18.67
N LYS A 189 4.47 18.72 -19.00
CA LYS A 189 5.31 19.54 -19.90
C LYS A 189 4.81 19.57 -21.34
N GLN A 190 4.02 18.59 -21.78
CA GLN A 190 3.42 18.58 -23.12
C GLN A 190 2.11 19.37 -23.18
N THR A 191 1.36 19.42 -22.08
CA THR A 191 0.09 20.16 -21.99
C THR A 191 0.26 21.65 -21.71
N ASN A 192 1.41 22.09 -21.19
CA ASN A 192 1.72 23.50 -20.96
C ASN A 192 3.08 23.88 -21.58
N PRO A 193 3.18 24.01 -22.92
CA PRO A 193 4.36 24.59 -23.53
C PRO A 193 4.41 26.08 -23.17
N ALA A 194 5.45 26.46 -22.43
CA ALA A 194 5.74 27.85 -22.08
C ALA A 194 5.84 28.77 -23.30
#